data_AF-A0A0H2SDP7-F1
#
_entry.id   AF-A0A0H2SDP7-F1
#
_cell.length_a   1.000
_cell.length_b   1.000
_cell.length_c   1.000
_cell.angle_alpha   90.00
_cell.angle_beta   90.00
_cell.angle_gamma   90.00
#
_symmetry.space_group_name_H-M   'P 1'
#
loop_
_entity.id
_entity.type
_entity.pdbx_description
1 polymer ?
#
loop_
_entity_poly.entity_id
_entity_poly.type
_entity_poly.pdbx_seq_one_letter_code
_entity_poly.pdbx_strand_id
1 'polypeptide(L)'
;MDTLSSLFGLSYFTILNRNIKVNLYESKPSFLSFTGTCVPGEKIAISPSGDLHCCEKINYNFPIGTVETWLDYSKIEKIIKKYNQKLKSECLTCSVSRLCPLCFALLAGNGEFEKDPSNICENIKKGIKKYFEEIWNLLEERVNIFDLIKFSKYKQCGVYI
;
A
#
# COMPACT_ATOMS: atom_id res chain seq x y z
N MET A 1 -22.62 -9.66 16.49
CA MET A 1 -22.43 -9.20 15.09
C MET A 1 -21.61 -10.24 14.34
N ASP A 2 -22.20 -10.80 13.30
CA ASP A 2 -21.78 -12.02 12.61
C ASP A 2 -20.40 -11.91 11.94
N THR A 3 -19.79 -13.05 11.66
CA THR A 3 -18.54 -13.19 10.87
C THR A 3 -18.63 -12.45 9.53
N LEU A 4 -19.85 -12.35 9.00
CA LEU A 4 -20.19 -11.63 7.78
C LEU A 4 -19.91 -10.12 7.88
N SER A 5 -20.26 -9.46 9.00
CA SER A 5 -20.00 -8.02 9.20
C SER A 5 -18.49 -7.72 9.25
N SER A 6 -17.69 -8.63 9.79
CA SER A 6 -16.23 -8.52 9.80
C SER A 6 -15.61 -8.66 8.42
N LEU A 7 -16.20 -9.50 7.56
CA LEU A 7 -15.76 -9.66 6.18
C LEU A 7 -15.94 -8.36 5.38
N PHE A 8 -17.08 -7.68 5.58
CA PHE A 8 -17.36 -6.40 4.92
C PHE A 8 -16.56 -5.23 5.52
N GLY A 9 -16.30 -5.23 6.83
CA GLY A 9 -15.52 -4.18 7.49
C GLY A 9 -14.06 -4.05 7.02
N LEU A 10 -13.46 -5.14 6.52
CA LEU A 10 -12.09 -5.15 6.00
C LEU A 10 -11.91 -4.20 4.80
N SER A 11 -12.91 -4.09 3.93
CA SER A 11 -12.86 -3.21 2.76
C SER A 11 -12.77 -1.73 3.16
N TYR A 12 -13.39 -1.36 4.30
CA TYR A 12 -13.41 0.00 4.82
C TYR A 12 -12.24 0.33 5.74
N PHE A 13 -11.53 -0.69 6.23
CA PHE A 13 -10.45 -0.54 7.20
C PHE A 13 -9.39 0.47 6.73
N THR A 14 -8.97 0.40 5.47
CA THR A 14 -7.96 1.31 4.90
C THR A 14 -8.39 2.77 4.96
N ILE A 15 -9.67 3.06 4.75
CA ILE A 15 -10.21 4.42 4.85
C ILE A 15 -10.34 4.84 6.30
N LEU A 16 -10.92 3.98 7.15
CA LEU A 16 -11.24 4.30 8.54
C LEU A 16 -9.99 4.44 9.43
N ASN A 17 -8.97 3.61 9.20
CA ASN A 17 -7.71 3.58 9.96
C ASN A 17 -6.60 4.41 9.29
N ARG A 18 -6.94 5.35 8.40
CA ARG A 18 -5.96 6.20 7.74
C ARG A 18 -5.44 7.27 8.71
N ASN A 19 -4.17 7.64 8.57
CA ASN A 19 -3.61 8.77 9.30
C ASN A 19 -4.30 10.07 8.86
N ILE A 20 -5.06 10.68 9.77
CA ILE A 20 -5.70 11.99 9.59
C ILE A 20 -4.84 13.04 10.31
N LYS A 21 -4.55 14.16 9.65
CA LYS A 21 -3.73 15.29 10.18
C LYS A 21 -2.25 14.96 10.49
N VAL A 22 -1.71 13.85 9.99
CA VAL A 22 -0.28 13.55 10.06
C VAL A 22 0.41 14.00 8.78
N ASN A 23 1.61 14.57 8.89
CA ASN A 23 2.35 14.93 7.69
C ASN A 23 2.83 13.67 6.94
N LEU A 24 2.85 13.73 5.61
CA LEU A 24 3.30 12.59 4.79
C LEU A 24 4.71 12.16 5.16
N TYR A 25 5.61 13.11 5.40
CA TYR A 25 6.99 12.85 5.79
C TYR A 25 7.15 12.25 7.19
N GLU A 26 6.14 12.39 8.07
CA GLU A 26 6.12 11.75 9.39
C GLU A 26 5.61 10.31 9.28
N SER A 27 4.72 10.05 8.32
CA SER A 27 4.08 8.75 8.13
C SER A 27 4.83 7.80 7.18
N LYS A 28 5.74 8.32 6.35
CA LYS A 28 6.44 7.55 5.32
C LYS A 28 7.90 7.96 5.21
N PRO A 29 8.82 7.00 4.94
CA PRO A 29 10.21 7.32 4.67
C PRO A 29 10.33 8.19 3.40
N SER A 30 11.22 9.18 3.45
CA SER A 30 11.42 10.14 2.35
C SER A 30 11.72 9.48 1.01
N PHE A 31 12.43 8.34 1.03
CA PHE A 31 12.79 7.57 -0.15
C PHE A 31 11.67 6.66 -0.69
N LEU A 32 10.50 6.54 -0.03
CA LEU A 32 9.30 5.83 -0.52
C LEU A 32 8.02 6.60 -0.17
N SER A 33 7.93 7.83 -0.67
CA SER A 33 6.90 8.79 -0.24
C SER A 33 5.51 8.57 -0.86
N PHE A 34 5.41 7.88 -2.00
CA PHE A 34 4.24 8.01 -2.88
C PHE A 34 3.16 6.94 -2.72
N THR A 35 3.51 5.72 -2.34
CA THR A 35 2.60 4.56 -2.36
C THR A 35 2.63 3.80 -1.04
N GLY A 36 1.78 2.78 -0.89
CA GLY A 36 1.74 1.90 0.29
C GLY A 36 2.78 0.78 0.27
N THR A 37 3.86 0.93 -0.52
CA THR A 37 4.90 -0.11 -0.63
C THR A 37 5.75 -0.19 0.63
N CYS A 38 6.15 -1.41 1.02
CA CYS A 38 7.09 -1.64 2.13
C CYS A 38 8.51 -1.21 1.77
N VAL A 39 9.39 -1.07 2.77
CA VAL A 39 10.83 -0.93 2.53
C VAL A 39 11.38 -2.31 2.12
N PRO A 40 12.06 -2.44 0.96
CA PRO A 40 12.71 -3.70 0.58
C PRO A 40 13.62 -4.22 1.71
N GLY A 41 13.41 -5.47 2.13
CA GLY A 41 14.12 -6.08 3.26
C GLY A 41 13.31 -6.17 4.56
N GLU A 42 12.19 -5.45 4.71
CA GLU A 42 11.25 -5.66 5.84
C GLU A 42 10.56 -7.03 5.76
N LYS A 43 10.34 -7.50 4.53
CA LYS A 43 9.96 -8.87 4.21
C LYS A 43 10.99 -9.42 3.24
N ILE A 44 11.19 -10.73 3.31
CA ILE A 44 12.14 -11.44 2.46
C ILE A 44 11.46 -12.73 2.00
N ALA A 45 11.38 -12.91 0.69
CA ALA A 45 11.10 -14.20 0.07
C ALA A 45 12.37 -14.73 -0.58
N ILE A 46 12.53 -16.05 -0.58
CA ILE A 46 13.73 -16.72 -1.09
C ILE A 46 13.30 -17.58 -2.27
N SER A 47 13.96 -17.43 -3.41
CA SER A 47 13.76 -18.30 -4.57
C SER A 47 14.49 -19.64 -4.38
N PRO A 48 14.15 -20.69 -5.15
CA PRO A 48 14.90 -21.95 -5.13
C PRO A 48 16.39 -21.82 -5.51
N SER A 49 16.76 -20.76 -6.24
CA SER A 49 18.15 -20.46 -6.59
C SER A 49 18.93 -19.77 -5.46
N GLY A 50 18.27 -19.44 -4.34
CA GLY A 50 18.89 -18.71 -3.23
C GLY A 50 18.86 -17.19 -3.38
N ASP A 51 18.13 -16.66 -4.36
CA ASP A 51 17.96 -15.20 -4.51
C ASP A 51 16.93 -14.68 -3.51
N LEU A 52 17.22 -13.52 -2.93
CA LEU A 52 16.31 -12.83 -2.02
C LEU A 52 15.45 -11.82 -2.79
N HIS A 53 14.17 -11.74 -2.46
CA HIS A 53 13.19 -10.83 -3.05
C HIS A 53 12.41 -10.06 -1.97
N CYS A 54 11.89 -8.87 -2.32
CA CYS A 54 11.17 -7.99 -1.38
C CYS A 54 9.98 -8.66 -0.68
N CYS A 55 9.30 -9.58 -1.34
CA CYS A 55 8.21 -10.40 -0.79
C CYS A 55 7.88 -11.53 -1.76
N GLU A 56 6.96 -12.41 -1.36
CA GLU A 56 6.49 -13.56 -2.16
C GLU A 56 5.71 -13.17 -3.41
N LYS A 57 5.25 -11.91 -3.49
CA LYS A 57 4.38 -11.42 -4.57
C LYS A 57 5.14 -10.78 -5.73
N ILE A 58 6.38 -10.36 -5.50
CA ILE A 58 7.18 -9.74 -6.57
C ILE A 58 7.74 -10.84 -7.48
N ASN A 59 7.83 -10.55 -8.77
CA ASN A 59 8.43 -11.49 -9.70
C ASN A 59 9.96 -11.63 -9.46
N TYR A 60 10.56 -12.66 -10.04
CA TYR A 60 11.97 -13.00 -9.82
C TYR A 60 12.97 -12.05 -10.51
N ASN A 61 12.51 -11.05 -11.28
CA ASN A 61 13.39 -10.11 -11.99
C ASN A 61 13.96 -9.01 -11.07
N PHE A 62 13.54 -8.95 -9.82
CA PHE A 62 13.97 -7.94 -8.83
C PHE A 62 14.61 -8.58 -7.60
N PRO A 63 15.78 -9.22 -7.72
CA PRO A 63 16.51 -9.71 -6.57
C PRO A 63 17.11 -8.55 -5.76
N ILE A 64 17.05 -8.67 -4.43
CA ILE A 64 17.60 -7.72 -3.46
C ILE A 64 18.83 -8.26 -2.73
N GLY A 65 19.28 -9.47 -3.06
CA GLY A 65 20.37 -10.15 -2.35
C GLY A 65 20.41 -11.64 -2.67
N THR A 66 21.28 -12.38 -1.96
CA THR A 66 21.34 -13.85 -2.02
C THR A 66 21.43 -14.43 -0.61
N VAL A 67 21.17 -15.73 -0.42
CA VAL A 67 21.29 -16.37 0.91
C VAL A 67 22.73 -16.40 1.44
N GLU A 68 23.73 -16.32 0.55
CA GLU A 68 25.16 -16.32 0.91
C GLU A 68 25.65 -14.94 1.34
N THR A 69 25.20 -13.88 0.65
CA THR A 69 25.68 -12.50 0.87
C THR A 69 24.67 -11.61 1.59
N TRP A 70 23.47 -12.14 1.84
CA TRP A 70 22.31 -11.45 2.36
C TRP A 70 21.90 -10.25 1.49
N LEU A 71 21.40 -9.19 2.11
CA LEU A 71 20.86 -8.00 1.42
C LEU A 71 21.97 -7.21 0.73
N ASP A 72 21.79 -6.97 -0.57
CA ASP A 72 22.59 -6.06 -1.38
C ASP A 72 21.92 -4.68 -1.40
N TYR A 73 22.40 -3.78 -0.53
CA TYR A 73 21.88 -2.42 -0.42
C TYR A 73 21.99 -1.62 -1.71
N SER A 74 22.98 -1.91 -2.57
CA SER A 74 23.11 -1.24 -3.86
C SER A 74 22.01 -1.66 -4.83
N LYS A 75 21.62 -2.95 -4.83
CA LYS A 75 20.44 -3.43 -5.58
C LYS A 75 19.15 -2.82 -5.04
N ILE A 76 18.99 -2.79 -3.72
CA ILE A 76 17.81 -2.19 -3.07
C ILE A 76 17.66 -0.72 -3.46
N GLU A 77 18.74 0.06 -3.35
CA GLU A 77 18.72 1.48 -3.72
C GLU A 77 18.35 1.68 -5.19
N LYS A 78 18.90 0.85 -6.10
CA LYS A 78 18.54 0.88 -7.53
C LYS A 78 17.06 0.61 -7.75
N ILE A 79 16.49 -0.40 -7.08
CA ILE A 79 15.07 -0.75 -7.17
C ILE A 79 14.20 0.42 -6.70
N ILE A 80 14.52 1.00 -5.54
CA ILE A 80 13.79 2.16 -4.99
C ILE A 80 13.86 3.35 -5.96
N LYS A 81 15.04 3.66 -6.52
CA LYS A 81 15.22 4.74 -7.50
C LYS A 81 14.39 4.51 -8.76
N LYS A 82 14.45 3.32 -9.35
CA LYS A 82 13.65 2.97 -10.54
C LYS A 82 12.15 3.10 -10.27
N TYR A 83 11.68 2.58 -9.14
CA TYR A 83 10.28 2.67 -8.74
C TYR A 83 9.81 4.12 -8.57
N ASN A 84 10.58 4.93 -7.85
CA ASN A 84 10.27 6.34 -7.67
C ASN A 84 10.30 7.12 -8.97
N GLN A 85 11.28 6.88 -9.84
CA GLN A 85 11.35 7.51 -11.16
C GLN A 85 10.10 7.22 -11.99
N LYS A 86 9.61 5.98 -11.96
CA LYS A 86 8.39 5.59 -12.67
C LYS A 86 7.14 6.31 -12.18
N LEU A 87 7.07 6.64 -10.90
CA LEU A 87 5.86 7.13 -10.25
C LEU A 87 5.83 8.63 -9.94
N LYS A 88 7.01 9.28 -9.86
CA LYS A 88 7.17 10.64 -9.32
C LYS A 88 6.26 11.67 -9.98
N SER A 89 6.22 11.73 -11.31
CA SER A 89 5.46 12.75 -12.04
C SER A 89 3.97 12.75 -11.72
N GLU A 90 3.37 11.56 -11.65
CA GLU A 90 1.92 11.41 -11.42
C GLU A 90 1.55 11.37 -9.94
N CYS A 91 2.44 10.86 -9.07
CA CYS A 91 2.12 10.69 -7.65
C CYS A 91 2.31 11.97 -6.83
N LEU A 92 3.14 12.92 -7.29
CA LEU A 92 3.37 14.19 -6.60
C LEU A 92 2.08 15.00 -6.35
N THR A 93 1.13 14.95 -7.30
CA THR A 93 -0.15 15.66 -7.23
C THR A 93 -1.35 14.73 -7.04
N CYS A 94 -1.11 13.45 -6.74
CA CYS A 94 -2.17 12.45 -6.64
C CYS A 94 -2.97 12.61 -5.34
N SER A 95 -4.29 12.76 -5.48
CA SER A 95 -5.24 12.95 -4.37
C SER A 95 -5.36 11.75 -3.43
N VAL A 96 -4.96 10.56 -3.87
CA VAL A 96 -5.10 9.31 -3.10
C VAL A 96 -3.77 8.67 -2.70
N SER A 97 -2.64 9.38 -2.82
CA SER A 97 -1.29 8.87 -2.50
C SER A 97 -1.15 8.26 -1.09
N ARG A 98 -1.88 8.81 -0.10
CA ARG A 98 -1.95 8.27 1.27
C ARG A 98 -2.60 6.90 1.38
N LEU A 99 -3.52 6.60 0.47
CA LEU A 99 -4.36 5.41 0.47
C LEU A 99 -4.00 4.46 -0.69
N CYS A 100 -2.98 4.80 -1.48
CA CYS A 100 -2.63 4.09 -2.70
C CYS A 100 -2.06 2.70 -2.36
N PRO A 101 -2.69 1.60 -2.81
CA PRO A 101 -2.22 0.25 -2.53
C PRO A 101 -1.13 -0.23 -3.50
N LEU A 102 -0.70 0.61 -4.47
CA LEU A 102 0.38 0.23 -5.39
C LEU A 102 1.64 -0.15 -4.62
N CYS A 103 2.28 -1.22 -5.04
CA CYS A 103 3.53 -1.71 -4.49
C CYS A 103 4.43 -2.21 -5.62
N PHE A 104 5.65 -2.63 -5.28
CA PHE A 104 6.58 -3.19 -6.27
C PHE A 104 5.96 -4.34 -7.07
N ALA A 105 5.29 -5.28 -6.40
CA ALA A 105 4.71 -6.46 -7.05
C ALA A 105 3.68 -6.13 -8.13
N LEU A 106 2.86 -5.10 -7.93
CA LEU A 106 1.84 -4.68 -8.89
C LEU A 106 2.42 -3.97 -10.12
N LEU A 107 3.66 -3.51 -10.05
CA LEU A 107 4.32 -2.82 -11.16
C LEU A 107 5.53 -3.59 -11.70
N ALA A 108 5.85 -4.75 -11.13
CA ALA A 108 7.04 -5.51 -11.48
C ALA A 108 6.87 -6.11 -12.88
N GLY A 109 7.49 -5.48 -13.87
CA GLY A 109 7.58 -5.96 -15.23
C GLY A 109 8.84 -6.80 -15.47
N ASN A 110 9.34 -6.79 -16.70
CA ASN A 110 10.55 -7.51 -17.08
C ASN A 110 11.81 -6.67 -16.78
N GLY A 111 12.20 -6.60 -15.51
CA GLY A 111 13.38 -5.84 -15.06
C GLY A 111 13.17 -4.33 -14.89
N GLU A 112 12.00 -3.83 -15.31
CA GLU A 112 11.55 -2.46 -15.14
C GLU A 112 10.16 -2.39 -14.49
N PHE A 113 9.84 -1.22 -13.94
CA PHE A 113 8.51 -0.97 -13.38
C PHE A 113 7.55 -0.43 -14.44
N GLU A 114 6.42 -1.11 -14.61
CA GLU A 114 5.43 -0.85 -15.65
C GLU A 114 4.02 -0.86 -15.06
N LYS A 115 3.17 0.01 -15.60
CA LYS A 115 1.75 0.02 -15.24
C LYS A 115 1.03 -0.89 -16.20
N ASP A 116 0.72 -2.09 -15.73
CA ASP A 116 -0.09 -3.04 -16.47
C ASP A 116 -1.25 -3.52 -15.58
N PRO A 117 -2.50 -3.17 -15.91
CA PRO A 117 -2.92 -2.33 -17.03
C PRO A 117 -2.51 -0.86 -16.85
N SER A 118 -2.38 -0.12 -17.96
CA SER A 118 -1.95 1.29 -17.94
C SER A 118 -2.88 2.21 -17.14
N ASN A 119 -4.16 1.85 -17.03
CA ASN A 119 -5.19 2.58 -16.29
C ASN A 119 -5.27 2.22 -14.78
N ILE A 120 -4.31 1.45 -14.24
CA ILE A 120 -4.31 1.00 -12.83
C ILE A 120 -4.50 2.15 -11.84
N CYS A 121 -3.87 3.31 -12.07
CA CYS A 121 -4.00 4.48 -11.20
C CYS A 121 -5.43 5.03 -11.17
N GLU A 122 -6.11 5.08 -12.31
CA GLU A 122 -7.49 5.55 -12.40
C GLU A 122 -8.47 4.57 -11.74
N ASN A 123 -8.23 3.27 -11.89
CA ASN A 123 -9.02 2.25 -11.21
C ASN A 123 -8.89 2.34 -9.70
N ILE A 124 -7.67 2.57 -9.19
CA ILE A 124 -7.42 2.80 -7.76
C ILE A 124 -8.15 4.05 -7.27
N LYS A 125 -8.03 5.17 -7.98
CA LYS A 125 -8.73 6.42 -7.62
C LYS A 125 -10.25 6.21 -7.55
N LYS A 126 -10.83 5.53 -8.54
CA LYS A 126 -12.26 5.18 -8.58
C LYS A 126 -12.66 4.28 -7.41
N GLY A 127 -11.87 3.24 -7.12
CA GLY A 127 -12.12 2.34 -6.00
C GLY A 127 -12.10 3.07 -4.64
N ILE A 128 -11.11 3.92 -4.42
CA ILE A 128 -11.00 4.73 -3.20
C ILE A 128 -12.18 5.70 -3.08
N LYS A 129 -12.58 6.36 -4.18
CA LYS A 129 -13.76 7.23 -4.19
C LYS A 129 -15.02 6.47 -3.80
N LYS A 130 -15.23 5.28 -4.39
CA LYS A 130 -16.36 4.41 -4.08
C LYS A 130 -16.38 4.00 -2.60
N TYR A 131 -15.24 3.66 -2.02
CA TYR A 131 -15.18 3.37 -0.57
C TYR A 131 -15.56 4.57 0.30
N PHE A 132 -15.16 5.79 -0.08
CA PHE A 132 -15.61 6.99 0.61
C PHE A 132 -17.13 7.19 0.50
N GLU A 133 -17.70 7.05 -0.71
CA GLU A 133 -19.14 7.16 -0.95
C GLU A 133 -19.92 6.15 -0.11
N GLU A 134 -19.50 4.88 -0.08
CA GLU A 134 -20.13 3.82 0.70
C GLU A 134 -20.07 4.09 2.21
N ILE A 135 -18.90 4.46 2.74
CA ILE A 135 -18.76 4.78 4.17
C ILE A 135 -19.64 5.96 4.56
N TRP A 136 -19.73 6.98 3.69
CA TRP A 136 -20.54 8.15 3.99
C TRP A 136 -22.04 7.83 4.01
N ASN A 137 -22.52 7.03 3.06
CA ASN A 137 -23.90 6.55 3.06
C ASN A 137 -24.23 5.77 4.34
N LEU A 138 -23.33 4.88 4.79
CA LEU A 138 -23.51 4.13 6.04
C LEU A 138 -23.60 5.07 7.25
N LEU A 139 -22.77 6.12 7.29
CA LEU A 139 -22.82 7.14 8.35
C LEU A 139 -24.15 7.93 8.33
N GLU A 140 -24.65 8.29 7.15
CA GLU A 140 -25.93 8.98 6.98
C GLU A 140 -27.12 8.11 7.42
N GLU A 141 -27.05 6.80 7.18
CA GLU A 141 -27.99 5.79 7.67
C GLU A 141 -27.84 5.49 9.18
N ARG A 142 -26.95 6.20 9.87
CA ARG A 142 -26.63 6.03 11.30
C ARG A 142 -26.08 4.65 11.66
N VAL A 143 -25.45 3.97 10.70
CA VAL A 143 -24.72 2.73 10.96
C VAL A 143 -23.47 3.07 11.78
N ASN A 144 -23.30 2.39 12.91
CA ASN A 144 -22.07 2.50 13.69
C ASN A 144 -20.93 1.75 12.97
N ILE A 145 -20.19 2.49 12.14
CA ILE A 145 -19.07 1.95 11.33
C ILE A 145 -17.95 1.31 12.17
N PHE A 146 -17.83 1.66 13.46
CA PHE A 146 -16.83 1.04 14.35
C PHE A 146 -17.18 -0.40 14.71
N ASP A 147 -18.45 -0.78 14.64
CA ASP A 147 -18.89 -2.16 14.85
C ASP A 147 -18.49 -3.06 13.67
N LEU A 148 -18.35 -2.49 12.47
CA LEU A 148 -17.95 -3.21 11.25
C LEU A 148 -16.50 -3.68 11.30
N ILE A 149 -15.60 -2.85 11.84
CA ILE A 149 -14.17 -3.17 11.89
C ILE A 149 -13.80 -4.07 13.08
N LYS A 150 -14.71 -4.35 14.04
CA LYS A 150 -14.47 -5.11 15.30
C LYS A 150 -13.21 -4.71 16.09
N PHE A 151 -12.59 -3.59 15.76
CA PHE A 151 -11.46 -3.02 16.48
C PHE A 151 -11.97 -2.00 17.49
N SER A 152 -12.91 -2.39 18.36
CA SER A 152 -13.39 -1.55 19.47
C SER A 152 -12.24 -1.06 20.38
N LYS A 153 -11.07 -1.71 20.31
CA LYS A 153 -9.83 -1.34 21.01
C LYS A 153 -8.91 -0.39 20.24
N TYR A 154 -9.01 -0.25 18.92
CA TYR A 154 -8.32 0.81 18.15
C TYR A 154 -9.24 2.04 18.07
N LYS A 155 -9.56 2.63 19.22
CA LYS A 155 -9.78 4.08 19.26
C LYS A 155 -8.40 4.72 19.10
N GLN A 156 -7.92 4.83 17.86
CA GLN A 156 -6.80 5.71 17.59
C GLN A 156 -7.24 7.13 18.00
N CYS A 157 -6.47 7.72 18.90
CA CYS A 157 -6.63 9.07 19.40
C CYS A 157 -6.84 10.05 18.23
N GLY A 158 -8.07 10.50 17.99
CA GLY A 158 -8.28 11.72 17.19
C GLY A 158 -9.40 11.73 16.15
N VAL A 159 -10.14 10.65 15.92
CA VAL A 159 -11.38 10.76 15.11
C VAL A 159 -12.56 10.96 16.04
N TYR A 160 -12.75 12.21 16.46
CA TYR A 160 -14.03 12.72 16.93
C TYR A 160 -14.75 13.32 15.74
N ILE A 161 -15.72 12.60 15.20
CA ILE A 161 -16.97 13.19 14.68
C ILE A 161 -18.09 12.29 15.18
#